data_AF-A0A3D0K373-F1
#
_entry.id   AF-A0A3D0K373-F1
#
_cell.length_a   1.000
_cell.length_b   1.000
_cell.length_c   1.000
_cell.angle_alpha   90.00
_cell.angle_beta   90.00
_cell.angle_gamma   90.00
#
_symmetry.space_group_name_H-M   'P 1'
#
loop_
_entity.id
_entity.type
_entity.pdbx_description
1 polymer ?
#
loop_
_entity_poly.entity_id
_entity_poly.type
_entity_poly.pdbx_seq_one_letter_code
_entity_poly.pdbx_strand_id
1 'polypeptide(L)'
;AFQTEGERFELDDRFLATMSWWLAINQDSYVARELGAAADLRARNDRLFLALDALWNDPAYEEAWKTLLRYVRRRVLIDEYNMDPQRMYEYTRDLGPIDWRHPQAHALYWARKGTQEAESRMNPDEVYHLINNDRLQIQALQGLARNGRIHFDIFEQSIPGRFPEPRFIDTIDGMFEDLYTKYFEARGAGGETFIIFIKNFLSSSIRELYRQGEIERAQELMDRLDALFGRGGFPPNNQYAMPLDIFVANETRGEYDRQPHLATSDVAASLRYGFRVGVGQNRPEVYKEAVKFAREVTDYYRNHKFIDYSTKLGSDRMRDILGELDFSAEIAFLQLMMDPTIPMEERMTIWAQVDELEPQVRLRTYDRLEAELKRQLGIHPLGRSITMAEGFPEPPGLDAFRQQMARERALEAQEAQQARPEDVERR
;
A
#
# COMPACT_ATOMS: atom_id res chain seq x y z
N ALA A 1 -44.22 -25.27 20.16
CA ALA A 1 -43.85 -25.81 18.84
C ALA A 1 -42.70 -24.96 18.30
N PHE A 2 -41.47 -25.30 18.67
CA PHE A 2 -40.29 -24.70 18.07
C PHE A 2 -40.05 -25.46 16.76
N GLN A 3 -40.47 -24.87 15.64
CA GLN A 3 -40.02 -25.32 14.34
C GLN A 3 -38.52 -25.06 14.26
N THR A 4 -37.73 -26.10 14.50
CA THR A 4 -36.43 -26.26 13.87
C THR A 4 -36.70 -26.42 12.37
N GLU A 5 -36.88 -25.31 11.65
CA GLU A 5 -36.45 -25.27 10.26
C GLU A 5 -34.94 -25.49 10.33
N GLY A 6 -34.49 -26.71 10.02
CA GLY A 6 -33.07 -26.96 9.87
C GLY A 6 -32.55 -25.93 8.86
N GLU A 7 -31.52 -25.17 9.24
CA GLU A 7 -30.86 -24.24 8.33
C GLU A 7 -30.65 -24.97 7.01
N ARG A 8 -31.35 -24.50 5.98
CA ARG A 8 -31.33 -25.14 4.67
C ARG A 8 -29.87 -25.06 4.22
N PHE A 9 -29.23 -26.21 4.02
CA PHE A 9 -27.89 -26.26 3.48
C PHE A 9 -27.96 -25.71 2.05
N GLU A 10 -27.52 -24.47 1.86
CA GLU A 10 -27.51 -23.80 0.58
C GLU A 10 -26.08 -23.73 0.04
N LEU A 11 -25.95 -23.99 -1.26
CA LEU A 11 -24.69 -23.88 -1.98
C LEU A 11 -24.49 -22.42 -2.42
N ASP A 12 -24.18 -21.57 -1.44
CA ASP A 12 -24.09 -20.11 -1.53
C ASP A 12 -22.72 -19.58 -1.02
N ASP A 13 -22.64 -18.28 -0.79
CA ASP A 13 -21.44 -17.61 -0.25
C ASP A 13 -21.10 -18.05 1.18
N ARG A 14 -22.10 -18.38 2.01
CA ARG A 14 -21.90 -18.87 3.39
C ARG A 14 -21.25 -20.25 3.41
N PHE A 15 -21.61 -21.12 2.46
CA PHE A 15 -20.91 -22.39 2.27
C PHE A 15 -19.43 -22.14 1.94
N LEU A 16 -19.12 -21.23 1.02
CA LEU A 16 -17.73 -20.89 0.69
C LEU A 16 -17.00 -20.26 1.88
N ALA A 17 -17.65 -19.44 2.68
CA ALA A 17 -17.09 -18.87 3.91
C ALA A 17 -16.74 -19.96 4.91
N THR A 18 -17.63 -20.94 5.09
CA THR A 18 -17.41 -22.12 5.95
C THR A 18 -16.23 -22.95 5.47
N MET A 19 -16.14 -23.21 4.16
CA MET A 19 -14.99 -23.92 3.58
C MET A 19 -13.69 -23.15 3.73
N SER A 20 -13.74 -21.82 3.54
CA SER A 20 -12.57 -20.95 3.72
C SER A 20 -12.08 -20.94 5.17
N TRP A 21 -13.00 -20.94 6.13
CA TRP A 21 -12.66 -21.08 7.54
C TRP A 21 -11.94 -22.40 7.84
N TRP A 22 -12.46 -23.53 7.33
CA TRP A 22 -11.83 -24.83 7.53
C TRP A 22 -10.43 -24.91 6.87
N LEU A 23 -10.30 -24.39 5.64
CA LEU A 23 -9.02 -24.34 4.91
C LEU A 23 -8.00 -23.46 5.63
N ALA A 24 -8.42 -22.30 6.14
CA ALA A 24 -7.56 -21.42 6.92
C ALA A 24 -7.00 -22.14 8.15
N ILE A 25 -7.83 -22.86 8.91
CA ILE A 25 -7.37 -23.59 10.11
C ILE A 25 -6.33 -24.67 9.77
N ASN A 26 -6.55 -25.43 8.70
CA ASN A 26 -5.77 -26.63 8.44
C ASN A 26 -4.58 -26.42 7.48
N GLN A 27 -4.63 -25.40 6.62
CA GLN A 27 -3.68 -25.25 5.50
C GLN A 27 -3.10 -23.83 5.44
N ASP A 28 -3.95 -22.80 5.40
CA ASP A 28 -3.53 -21.49 4.89
C ASP A 28 -3.07 -20.51 5.98
N SER A 29 -3.65 -20.56 7.19
CA SER A 29 -3.37 -19.59 8.26
C SER A 29 -2.17 -19.99 9.10
N TYR A 30 -1.17 -19.11 9.16
CA TYR A 30 -0.06 -19.22 10.10
C TYR A 30 -0.55 -19.01 11.53
N VAL A 31 -1.40 -18.00 11.75
CA VAL A 31 -1.93 -17.66 13.07
C VAL A 31 -2.73 -18.82 13.66
N ALA A 32 -3.60 -19.47 12.88
CA ALA A 32 -4.36 -20.63 13.33
C ALA A 32 -3.46 -21.79 13.76
N ARG A 33 -2.34 -22.00 13.03
CA ARG A 33 -1.37 -23.05 13.33
C ARG A 33 -0.66 -22.80 14.65
N GLU A 34 -0.14 -21.59 14.85
CA GLU A 34 0.56 -21.21 16.09
C GLU A 34 -0.35 -21.25 17.32
N LEU A 35 -1.64 -20.93 17.15
CA LEU A 35 -2.63 -21.02 18.23
C LEU A 35 -3.11 -22.46 18.50
N GLY A 36 -2.70 -23.44 17.70
CA GLY A 36 -3.22 -24.80 17.79
C GLY A 36 -4.74 -24.87 17.57
N ALA A 37 -5.30 -24.01 16.72
CA ALA A 37 -6.75 -23.85 16.54
C ALA A 37 -7.45 -25.17 16.19
N ALA A 38 -6.84 -25.98 15.33
CA ALA A 38 -7.36 -27.30 14.97
C ALA A 38 -7.44 -28.25 16.18
N ALA A 39 -6.44 -28.22 17.08
CA ALA A 39 -6.42 -29.05 18.27
C ALA A 39 -7.48 -28.60 19.29
N ASP A 40 -7.65 -27.30 19.47
CA ASP A 40 -8.67 -26.70 20.33
C ASP A 40 -10.09 -27.06 19.85
N LEU A 41 -10.38 -26.96 18.55
CA LEU A 41 -11.68 -27.32 17.99
C LEU A 41 -12.00 -28.82 18.15
N ARG A 42 -11.00 -29.70 17.98
CA ARG A 42 -11.16 -31.13 18.25
C ARG A 42 -11.42 -31.39 19.74
N ALA A 43 -10.71 -30.71 20.64
CA ALA A 43 -10.91 -30.84 22.09
C ALA A 43 -12.31 -30.36 22.53
N ARG A 44 -12.85 -29.33 21.87
CA ARG A 44 -14.22 -28.82 22.10
C ARG A 44 -15.31 -29.64 21.43
N ASN A 45 -14.94 -30.66 20.66
CA ASN A 45 -15.85 -31.49 19.88
C ASN A 45 -16.75 -30.66 18.94
N ASP A 46 -16.14 -29.70 18.23
CA ASP A 46 -16.86 -28.87 17.26
C ASP A 46 -17.40 -29.73 16.11
N ARG A 47 -18.73 -29.81 16.02
CA ARG A 47 -19.41 -30.75 15.11
C ARG A 47 -19.15 -30.42 13.64
N LEU A 48 -19.13 -29.13 13.28
CA LEU A 48 -18.96 -28.70 11.91
C LEU A 48 -17.51 -28.92 11.45
N PHE A 49 -16.54 -28.53 12.29
CA PHE A 49 -15.13 -28.77 12.04
C PHE A 49 -14.85 -30.25 11.81
N LEU A 50 -15.30 -31.11 12.73
CA LEU A 50 -15.04 -32.55 12.67
C LEU A 50 -15.70 -33.21 11.45
N ALA A 51 -16.91 -32.79 11.07
CA ALA A 51 -17.57 -33.30 9.88
C ALA A 51 -16.81 -32.93 8.60
N LEU A 52 -16.38 -31.67 8.46
CA LEU A 52 -15.58 -31.22 7.32
C LEU A 52 -14.20 -31.88 7.30
N ASP A 53 -13.54 -32.01 8.45
CA ASP A 53 -12.23 -32.65 8.58
C ASP A 53 -12.29 -34.13 8.14
N ALA A 54 -13.35 -34.85 8.53
CA ALA A 54 -13.56 -36.22 8.10
C ALA A 54 -13.84 -36.33 6.59
N LEU A 55 -14.71 -35.48 6.05
CA LEU A 55 -15.08 -35.51 4.63
C LEU A 55 -13.97 -35.03 3.70
N TRP A 56 -13.16 -34.06 4.13
CA TRP A 56 -12.06 -33.52 3.32
C TRP A 56 -10.88 -34.50 3.21
N ASN A 57 -10.56 -35.18 4.31
CA ASN A 57 -9.43 -36.11 4.35
C ASN A 57 -9.77 -37.52 3.83
N ASP A 58 -11.04 -37.79 3.48
CA ASP A 58 -11.44 -39.04 2.84
C ASP A 58 -11.12 -38.98 1.32
N PRO A 59 -10.20 -39.82 0.82
CA PRO A 59 -9.81 -39.83 -0.59
C PRO A 59 -10.98 -40.12 -1.55
N ALA A 60 -12.06 -40.77 -1.07
CA ALA A 60 -13.23 -41.05 -1.88
C ALA A 60 -13.94 -39.76 -2.37
N TYR A 61 -13.76 -38.64 -1.66
CA TYR A 61 -14.42 -37.37 -2.00
C TYR A 61 -13.50 -36.34 -2.66
N GLU A 62 -12.24 -36.66 -2.98
CA GLU A 62 -11.28 -35.68 -3.52
C GLU A 62 -11.81 -34.98 -4.79
N GLU A 63 -12.28 -35.76 -5.77
CA GLU A 63 -12.86 -35.22 -7.01
C GLU A 63 -14.24 -34.58 -6.80
N ALA A 64 -15.00 -35.07 -5.81
CA ALA A 64 -16.28 -34.47 -5.45
C ALA A 64 -16.09 -33.06 -4.88
N TRP A 65 -15.08 -32.84 -4.03
CA TRP A 65 -14.72 -31.52 -3.50
C TRP A 65 -14.29 -30.56 -4.59
N LYS A 66 -13.42 -31.00 -5.50
CA LYS A 66 -13.00 -30.17 -6.64
C LYS A 66 -14.20 -29.72 -7.49
N THR A 67 -15.13 -30.64 -7.76
CA THR A 67 -16.34 -30.36 -8.54
C THR A 67 -17.30 -29.44 -7.80
N LEU A 68 -17.61 -29.73 -6.52
CA LEU A 68 -18.51 -28.96 -5.69
C LEU A 68 -18.03 -27.52 -5.51
N LEU A 69 -16.76 -27.32 -5.15
CA LEU A 69 -16.19 -25.99 -4.94
C LEU A 69 -16.19 -25.17 -6.24
N ARG A 70 -15.88 -25.78 -7.39
CA ARG A 70 -15.96 -25.09 -8.70
C ARG A 70 -17.39 -24.69 -9.03
N TYR A 71 -18.35 -25.59 -8.79
CA TYR A 71 -19.76 -25.31 -9.02
C TYR A 71 -20.26 -24.16 -8.14
N VAL A 72 -20.00 -24.21 -6.83
CA VAL A 72 -20.46 -23.16 -5.89
C VAL A 72 -19.78 -21.82 -6.20
N ARG A 73 -18.47 -21.81 -6.46
CA ARG A 73 -17.74 -20.58 -6.86
C ARG A 73 -18.33 -19.95 -8.12
N ARG A 74 -18.59 -20.76 -9.16
CA ARG A 74 -19.24 -20.27 -10.38
C ARG A 74 -20.62 -19.67 -10.08
N ARG A 75 -21.41 -20.36 -9.27
CA ARG A 75 -22.75 -19.91 -8.89
C ARG A 75 -22.71 -18.59 -8.16
N VAL A 76 -21.89 -18.46 -7.11
CA VAL A 76 -21.73 -17.23 -6.34
C VAL A 76 -21.24 -16.07 -7.23
N LEU A 77 -20.29 -16.31 -8.12
CA LEU A 77 -19.83 -15.26 -9.06
C LEU A 77 -20.96 -14.74 -9.96
N ILE A 78 -21.82 -15.62 -10.46
CA ILE A 78 -22.92 -15.25 -11.37
C ILE A 78 -24.09 -14.63 -10.58
N ASP A 79 -24.56 -15.32 -9.55
CA ASP A 79 -25.81 -15.01 -8.86
C ASP A 79 -25.65 -13.79 -7.92
N GLU A 80 -24.53 -13.71 -7.19
CA GLU A 80 -24.29 -12.64 -6.20
C GLU A 80 -23.49 -11.48 -6.80
N TYR A 81 -22.37 -11.80 -7.47
CA TYR A 81 -21.48 -10.77 -8.00
C TYR A 81 -21.86 -10.29 -9.41
N ASN A 82 -22.76 -10.96 -10.12
CA ASN A 82 -23.11 -10.66 -11.51
C ASN A 82 -21.90 -10.70 -12.48
N MET A 83 -20.89 -11.48 -12.12
CA MET A 83 -19.63 -11.64 -12.85
C MET A 83 -19.56 -13.00 -13.53
N ASP A 84 -19.38 -12.97 -14.85
CA ASP A 84 -19.14 -14.16 -15.66
C ASP A 84 -17.70 -14.68 -15.49
N PRO A 85 -17.49 -15.91 -14.97
CA PRO A 85 -16.17 -16.50 -14.80
C PRO A 85 -15.37 -16.61 -16.11
N GLN A 86 -16.03 -16.78 -17.25
CA GLN A 86 -15.34 -16.86 -18.55
C GLN A 86 -14.69 -15.51 -18.89
N ARG A 87 -15.42 -14.40 -18.70
CA ARG A 87 -14.87 -13.04 -18.88
C ARG A 87 -13.78 -12.73 -17.86
N MET A 88 -13.93 -13.17 -16.61
CA MET A 88 -12.87 -13.00 -15.60
C MET A 88 -11.57 -13.70 -16.04
N TYR A 89 -11.67 -14.91 -16.59
CA TYR A 89 -10.52 -15.61 -17.17
C TYR A 89 -9.90 -14.85 -18.34
N GLU A 90 -10.72 -14.39 -19.30
CA GLU A 90 -10.25 -13.64 -20.46
C GLU A 90 -9.52 -12.35 -20.06
N TYR A 91 -10.08 -11.59 -19.11
CA TYR A 91 -9.45 -10.35 -18.64
C TYR A 91 -8.14 -10.63 -17.90
N THR A 92 -8.06 -11.74 -17.16
CA THR A 92 -6.83 -12.17 -16.48
C THR A 92 -5.77 -12.62 -17.50
N ARG A 93 -6.18 -13.29 -18.57
CA ARG A 93 -5.28 -13.70 -19.66
C ARG A 93 -4.74 -12.48 -20.41
N ASP A 94 -5.61 -11.52 -20.72
CA ASP A 94 -5.29 -10.40 -21.61
C ASP A 94 -4.54 -9.27 -20.89
N LEU A 95 -4.84 -9.01 -19.61
CA LEU A 95 -4.31 -7.85 -18.88
C LEU A 95 -3.25 -8.22 -17.84
N GLY A 96 -3.15 -9.50 -17.49
CA GLY A 96 -2.23 -10.01 -16.48
C GLY A 96 -2.94 -10.57 -15.25
N PRO A 97 -2.18 -11.02 -14.23
CA PRO A 97 -2.72 -11.76 -13.09
C PRO A 97 -3.54 -10.85 -12.17
N ILE A 98 -4.85 -10.82 -12.38
CA ILE A 98 -5.81 -10.05 -11.60
C ILE A 98 -6.15 -10.80 -10.31
N ASP A 99 -5.88 -10.18 -9.17
CA ASP A 99 -6.43 -10.63 -7.88
C ASP A 99 -7.88 -10.15 -7.76
N TRP A 100 -8.82 -11.06 -8.02
CA TRP A 100 -10.27 -10.77 -7.99
C TRP A 100 -10.82 -10.42 -6.61
N ARG A 101 -10.01 -10.56 -5.53
CA ARG A 101 -10.36 -10.06 -4.19
C ARG A 101 -10.16 -8.55 -4.08
N HIS A 102 -9.39 -7.94 -4.98
CA HIS A 102 -9.09 -6.51 -4.96
C HIS A 102 -10.26 -5.69 -5.53
N PRO A 103 -10.72 -4.60 -4.89
CA PRO A 103 -11.86 -3.81 -5.39
C PRO A 103 -11.62 -3.21 -6.80
N GLN A 104 -10.37 -2.88 -7.14
CA GLN A 104 -10.04 -2.38 -8.48
C GLN A 104 -10.22 -3.44 -9.56
N ALA A 105 -10.14 -4.74 -9.25
CA ALA A 105 -10.45 -5.79 -10.21
C ALA A 105 -11.92 -5.76 -10.63
N HIS A 106 -12.81 -5.39 -9.71
CA HIS A 106 -14.25 -5.26 -9.98
C HIS A 106 -14.53 -4.01 -10.81
N ALA A 107 -13.90 -2.88 -10.49
CA ALA A 107 -13.97 -1.67 -11.30
C ALA A 107 -13.51 -1.94 -12.74
N LEU A 108 -12.40 -2.65 -12.90
CA LEU A 108 -11.87 -3.08 -14.20
C LEU A 108 -12.86 -3.96 -14.96
N TYR A 109 -13.46 -4.96 -14.31
CA TYR A 109 -14.43 -5.85 -14.93
C TYR A 109 -15.62 -5.09 -15.48
N TRP A 110 -16.24 -4.23 -14.66
CA TRP A 110 -17.44 -3.51 -15.06
C TRP A 110 -17.16 -2.44 -16.11
N ALA A 111 -16.02 -1.75 -16.03
CA ALA A 111 -15.59 -0.81 -17.06
C ALA A 111 -15.40 -1.52 -18.42
N ARG A 112 -14.64 -2.62 -18.43
CA ARG A 112 -14.33 -3.37 -19.67
C ARG A 112 -15.59 -4.00 -20.27
N LYS A 113 -16.42 -4.65 -19.45
CA LYS A 113 -17.71 -5.21 -19.87
C LYS A 113 -18.62 -4.12 -20.42
N GLY A 114 -18.67 -2.95 -19.77
CA GLY A 114 -19.44 -1.79 -20.22
C GLY A 114 -19.03 -1.33 -21.62
N THR A 115 -17.73 -1.19 -21.89
CA THR A 115 -17.22 -0.88 -23.24
C THR A 115 -17.63 -1.96 -24.25
N GLN A 116 -17.36 -3.24 -23.95
CA GLN A 116 -17.62 -4.36 -24.89
C GLN A 116 -19.10 -4.50 -25.29
N GLU A 117 -20.01 -4.30 -24.34
CA GLU A 117 -21.45 -4.42 -24.61
C GLU A 117 -22.03 -3.18 -25.32
N ALA A 118 -21.45 -2.01 -25.09
CA ALA A 118 -21.97 -0.74 -25.58
C ALA A 118 -21.37 -0.31 -26.92
N GLU A 119 -20.15 -0.75 -27.26
CA GLU A 119 -19.42 -0.33 -28.47
C GLU A 119 -20.23 -0.57 -29.76
N SER A 120 -20.93 -1.70 -29.86
CA SER A 120 -21.79 -2.02 -31.02
C SER A 120 -23.11 -1.24 -31.07
N ARG A 121 -23.47 -0.52 -30.00
CA ARG A 121 -24.78 0.12 -29.81
C ARG A 121 -24.72 1.65 -29.76
N MET A 122 -23.53 2.23 -29.70
CA MET A 122 -23.36 3.68 -29.54
C MET A 122 -23.37 4.43 -30.87
N ASN A 123 -23.96 5.62 -30.84
CA ASN A 123 -23.82 6.57 -31.92
C ASN A 123 -22.43 7.24 -31.87
N PRO A 124 -21.89 7.70 -33.02
CA PRO A 124 -20.61 8.41 -33.05
C PRO A 124 -20.53 9.64 -32.12
N ASP A 125 -21.66 10.32 -31.89
CA ASP A 125 -21.73 11.48 -30.99
C ASP A 125 -21.64 11.12 -29.50
N GLU A 126 -21.79 9.84 -29.14
CA GLU A 126 -21.80 9.33 -27.76
C GLU A 126 -20.47 8.65 -27.36
N VAL A 127 -19.47 8.71 -28.24
CA VAL A 127 -18.15 8.07 -28.05
C VAL A 127 -17.46 8.44 -26.73
N TYR A 128 -17.78 9.61 -26.15
CA TYR A 128 -17.24 10.05 -24.87
C TYR A 128 -17.59 9.11 -23.70
N HIS A 129 -18.69 8.35 -23.78
CA HIS A 129 -19.00 7.32 -22.79
C HIS A 129 -18.02 6.16 -22.85
N LEU A 130 -17.62 5.72 -24.06
CA LEU A 130 -16.60 4.68 -24.22
C LEU A 130 -15.22 5.18 -23.75
N ILE A 131 -14.87 6.43 -24.07
CA ILE A 131 -13.64 7.07 -23.59
C ILE A 131 -13.60 7.06 -22.04
N ASN A 132 -14.71 7.38 -21.38
CA ASN A 132 -14.78 7.39 -19.93
C ASN A 132 -14.69 5.98 -19.32
N ASN A 133 -15.30 4.97 -19.94
CA ASN A 133 -15.14 3.58 -19.50
C ASN A 133 -13.70 3.09 -19.65
N ASP A 134 -13.05 3.39 -20.78
CA ASP A 134 -11.67 2.98 -21.01
C ASP A 134 -10.70 3.73 -20.08
N ARG A 135 -11.00 4.98 -19.70
CA ARG A 135 -10.30 5.68 -18.61
C ARG A 135 -10.47 4.99 -17.26
N LEU A 136 -11.69 4.55 -16.92
CA LEU A 136 -11.94 3.82 -15.68
C LEU A 136 -11.18 2.48 -15.65
N GLN A 137 -11.10 1.80 -16.79
CA GLN A 137 -10.28 0.60 -16.94
C GLN A 137 -8.79 0.89 -16.64
N ILE A 138 -8.21 1.95 -17.21
CA ILE A 138 -6.83 2.30 -16.93
C ILE A 138 -6.63 2.73 -15.47
N GLN A 139 -7.56 3.52 -14.89
CA GLN A 139 -7.50 3.92 -13.48
C GLN A 139 -7.54 2.70 -12.55
N ALA A 140 -8.36 1.70 -12.89
CA ALA A 140 -8.42 0.44 -12.15
C ALA A 140 -7.09 -0.32 -12.24
N LEU A 141 -6.49 -0.39 -13.44
CA LEU A 141 -5.16 -0.98 -13.63
C LEU A 141 -4.07 -0.21 -12.88
N GLN A 142 -4.13 1.14 -12.82
CA GLN A 142 -3.20 1.95 -12.03
C GLN A 142 -3.34 1.63 -10.54
N GLY A 143 -4.58 1.45 -10.06
CA GLY A 143 -4.83 0.96 -8.71
C GLY A 143 -4.17 -0.40 -8.48
N LEU A 144 -4.40 -1.35 -9.37
CA LEU A 144 -3.79 -2.68 -9.30
C LEU A 144 -2.26 -2.62 -9.38
N ALA A 145 -1.66 -1.71 -10.15
CA ALA A 145 -0.21 -1.53 -10.18
C ALA A 145 0.35 -1.17 -8.79
N ARG A 146 -0.37 -0.33 -8.04
CA ARG A 146 0.05 0.16 -6.72
C ARG A 146 -0.29 -0.78 -5.57
N ASN A 147 -1.38 -1.54 -5.65
CA ASN A 147 -1.85 -2.39 -4.54
C ASN A 147 -2.63 -3.65 -4.95
N GLY A 148 -2.40 -4.17 -6.16
CA GLY A 148 -3.21 -5.21 -6.78
C GLY A 148 -3.08 -6.62 -6.23
N ARG A 149 -2.22 -6.89 -5.24
CA ARG A 149 -2.17 -8.18 -4.54
C ARG A 149 -2.76 -8.03 -3.14
N ILE A 150 -3.69 -8.91 -2.78
CA ILE A 150 -4.27 -8.96 -1.43
C ILE A 150 -3.61 -10.08 -0.61
N HIS A 151 -3.20 -9.77 0.60
CA HIS A 151 -2.92 -10.73 1.65
C HIS A 151 -4.00 -10.63 2.72
N PHE A 152 -4.50 -11.77 3.17
CA PHE A 152 -5.59 -11.83 4.14
C PHE A 152 -5.48 -13.14 4.91
N ASP A 153 -5.48 -13.04 6.24
CA ASP A 153 -5.64 -14.16 7.15
C ASP A 153 -6.89 -13.91 8.03
N ILE A 154 -7.80 -14.89 8.07
CA ILE A 154 -9.08 -14.80 8.80
C ILE A 154 -8.85 -14.80 10.33
N PHE A 155 -7.73 -15.33 10.80
CA PHE A 155 -7.37 -15.38 12.22
C PHE A 155 -6.58 -14.16 12.67
N GLU A 156 -6.08 -13.36 11.72
CA GLU A 156 -5.45 -12.08 12.01
C GLU A 156 -6.54 -10.99 12.12
N GLN A 157 -6.56 -10.24 13.22
CA GLN A 157 -7.50 -9.12 13.41
C GLN A 157 -6.99 -7.83 12.74
N SER A 158 -6.34 -7.93 11.59
CA SER A 158 -5.78 -6.81 10.84
C SER A 158 -6.57 -6.53 9.56
N ILE A 159 -6.35 -5.36 8.99
CA ILE A 159 -6.92 -5.01 7.67
C ILE A 159 -6.15 -5.83 6.62
N PRO A 160 -6.82 -6.40 5.60
CA PRO A 160 -6.14 -7.13 4.53
C PRO A 160 -4.97 -6.33 3.95
N GLY A 161 -3.77 -6.90 4.04
CA GLY A 161 -2.57 -6.33 3.48
C GLY A 161 -2.70 -6.18 1.96
N ARG A 162 -2.18 -5.08 1.42
CA ARG A 162 -2.16 -4.85 -0.02
C ARG A 162 -0.74 -4.60 -0.49
N PHE A 163 -0.35 -5.26 -1.58
CA PHE A 163 0.99 -5.16 -2.14
C PHE A 163 0.94 -4.71 -3.60
N PRO A 164 1.95 -3.94 -4.06
CA PRO A 164 2.06 -3.55 -5.46
C PRO A 164 2.13 -4.75 -6.41
N GLU A 165 1.63 -4.54 -7.64
CA GLU A 165 1.76 -5.45 -8.77
C GLU A 165 2.35 -4.70 -9.97
N PRO A 166 3.67 -4.49 -10.02
CA PRO A 166 4.31 -3.61 -11.00
C PRO A 166 4.13 -4.09 -12.46
N ARG A 167 3.77 -5.37 -12.69
CA ARG A 167 3.48 -5.90 -14.03
C ARG A 167 2.35 -5.16 -14.74
N PHE A 168 1.43 -4.53 -14.01
CA PHE A 168 0.38 -3.72 -14.64
C PHE A 168 0.89 -2.41 -15.27
N ILE A 169 2.11 -1.96 -14.94
CA ILE A 169 2.72 -0.79 -15.60
C ILE A 169 2.92 -1.08 -17.09
N ASP A 170 3.43 -2.27 -17.42
CA ASP A 170 3.60 -2.73 -18.81
C ASP A 170 2.25 -2.85 -19.53
N THR A 171 1.25 -3.42 -18.88
CA THR A 171 -0.10 -3.54 -19.44
C THR A 171 -0.67 -2.16 -19.79
N ILE A 172 -0.49 -1.16 -18.91
CA ILE A 172 -0.99 0.20 -19.16
C ILE A 172 -0.23 0.88 -20.29
N ASP A 173 1.10 0.75 -20.35
CA ASP A 173 1.90 1.30 -21.45
C ASP A 173 1.52 0.68 -22.80
N GLY A 174 1.35 -0.65 -22.86
CA GLY A 174 0.91 -1.34 -24.07
C GLY A 174 -0.49 -0.91 -24.53
N MET A 175 -1.40 -0.61 -23.61
CA MET A 175 -2.75 -0.14 -23.94
C MET A 175 -2.79 1.30 -24.45
N PHE A 176 -1.75 2.11 -24.24
CA PHE A 176 -1.75 3.51 -24.65
C PHE A 176 -1.92 3.67 -26.16
N GLU A 177 -1.16 2.90 -26.96
CA GLU A 177 -1.21 2.99 -28.42
C GLU A 177 -2.58 2.57 -28.97
N ASP A 178 -3.16 1.50 -28.39
CA ASP A 178 -4.50 1.01 -28.75
C ASP A 178 -5.58 2.05 -28.48
N LEU A 179 -5.56 2.66 -27.29
CA LEU A 179 -6.57 3.65 -26.88
C LEU A 179 -6.39 4.99 -27.60
N TYR A 180 -5.15 5.41 -27.83
CA TYR A 180 -4.86 6.59 -28.63
C TYR A 180 -5.41 6.42 -30.04
N THR A 181 -5.13 5.28 -30.68
CA THR A 181 -5.59 4.96 -32.04
C THR A 181 -7.11 4.84 -32.10
N LYS A 182 -7.72 4.14 -31.13
CA LYS A 182 -9.17 3.95 -31.05
C LYS A 182 -9.95 5.27 -31.02
N TYR A 183 -9.41 6.29 -30.36
CA TYR A 183 -10.09 7.58 -30.17
C TYR A 183 -9.45 8.74 -30.93
N PHE A 184 -8.59 8.46 -31.92
CA PHE A 184 -7.88 9.49 -32.67
C PHE A 184 -8.83 10.46 -33.38
N GLU A 185 -9.87 9.93 -34.04
CA GLU A 185 -10.87 10.74 -34.76
C GLU A 185 -12.02 11.22 -33.88
N ALA A 186 -12.02 10.88 -32.58
CA ALA A 186 -13.09 11.26 -31.68
C ALA A 186 -13.11 12.78 -31.45
N ARG A 187 -14.32 13.36 -31.53
CA ARG A 187 -14.54 14.79 -31.33
C ARG A 187 -13.99 15.25 -29.96
N GLY A 188 -13.30 16.38 -29.94
CA GLY A 188 -12.70 16.93 -28.72
C GLY A 188 -11.34 16.33 -28.37
N ALA A 189 -10.61 15.80 -29.36
CA ALA A 189 -9.27 15.24 -29.21
C ALA A 189 -9.24 14.08 -28.20
N GLY A 190 -10.17 13.12 -28.36
CA GLY A 190 -10.33 11.99 -27.44
C GLY A 190 -9.03 11.22 -27.21
N GLY A 191 -8.30 10.89 -28.28
CA GLY A 191 -6.99 10.24 -28.21
C GLY A 191 -5.94 11.07 -27.46
N GLU A 192 -5.86 12.38 -27.69
CA GLU A 192 -4.86 13.26 -27.04
C GLU A 192 -5.03 13.30 -25.51
N THR A 193 -6.24 13.08 -25.00
CA THR A 193 -6.45 13.03 -23.55
C THR A 193 -5.68 11.91 -22.86
N PHE A 194 -5.39 10.81 -23.58
CA PHE A 194 -4.59 9.70 -23.07
C PHE A 194 -3.09 10.03 -23.06
N ILE A 195 -2.61 10.99 -23.88
CA ILE A 195 -1.21 11.45 -23.87
C ILE A 195 -0.85 12.06 -22.50
N ILE A 196 -1.72 12.94 -22.01
CA ILE A 196 -1.50 13.59 -20.70
C ILE A 196 -1.49 12.54 -19.60
N PHE A 197 -2.42 11.58 -19.67
CA PHE A 197 -2.48 10.48 -18.72
C PHE A 197 -1.18 9.66 -18.71
N ILE A 198 -0.72 9.16 -19.86
CA ILE A 198 0.42 8.24 -19.90
C ILE A 198 1.72 8.96 -19.49
N LYS A 199 1.88 10.24 -19.84
CA LYS A 199 3.00 11.06 -19.36
C LYS A 199 3.05 11.09 -17.84
N ASN A 200 1.93 11.45 -17.21
CA ASN A 200 1.84 11.54 -15.75
C ASN A 200 2.00 10.17 -15.07
N PHE A 201 1.40 9.12 -15.65
CA PHE A 201 1.48 7.76 -15.13
C PHE A 201 2.91 7.21 -15.15
N LEU A 202 3.61 7.34 -16.29
CA LEU A 202 4.99 6.89 -16.42
C LEU A 202 5.94 7.73 -15.56
N SER A 203 5.79 9.06 -15.51
CA SER A 203 6.58 9.91 -14.60
C SER A 203 6.40 9.49 -13.13
N SER A 204 5.16 9.23 -12.69
CA SER A 204 4.88 8.72 -11.35
C SER A 204 5.50 7.35 -11.11
N SER A 205 5.39 6.45 -12.08
CA SER A 205 5.91 5.08 -11.97
C SER A 205 7.45 5.06 -11.92
N ILE A 206 8.12 5.92 -12.69
CA ILE A 206 9.58 6.12 -12.65
C ILE A 206 10.01 6.55 -11.24
N ARG A 207 9.34 7.54 -10.66
CA ARG A 207 9.61 7.99 -9.28
C ARG A 207 9.41 6.86 -8.26
N GLU A 208 8.30 6.14 -8.37
CA GLU A 208 7.96 5.04 -7.45
C GLU A 208 9.01 3.91 -7.54
N LEU A 209 9.37 3.47 -8.75
CA LEU A 209 10.38 2.43 -8.98
C LEU A 209 11.79 2.85 -8.53
N TYR A 210 12.18 4.10 -8.83
CA TYR A 210 13.46 4.65 -8.39
C TYR A 210 13.58 4.60 -6.85
N ARG A 211 12.52 5.00 -6.14
CA ARG A 211 12.46 4.95 -4.66
C ARG A 211 12.48 3.52 -4.12
N GLN A 212 11.99 2.55 -4.89
CA GLN A 212 12.02 1.14 -4.53
C GLN A 212 13.40 0.48 -4.77
N GLY A 213 14.35 1.20 -5.38
CA GLY A 213 15.67 0.69 -5.76
C GLY A 213 15.69 0.00 -7.14
N GLU A 214 14.57 0.00 -7.87
CA GLU A 214 14.43 -0.61 -9.20
C GLU A 214 14.94 0.37 -10.28
N ILE A 215 16.23 0.72 -10.20
CA ILE A 215 16.85 1.80 -11.00
C ILE A 215 16.85 1.47 -12.49
N GLU A 216 17.19 0.24 -12.86
CA GLU A 216 17.22 -0.20 -14.26
C GLU A 216 15.84 -0.06 -14.89
N ARG A 217 14.81 -0.53 -14.18
CA ARG A 217 13.43 -0.45 -14.64
C ARG A 217 12.92 0.98 -14.74
N ALA A 218 13.28 1.84 -13.79
CA ALA A 218 12.97 3.26 -13.85
C ALA A 218 13.63 3.94 -15.07
N GLN A 219 14.87 3.55 -15.42
CA GLN A 219 15.54 4.04 -16.62
C GLN A 219 14.83 3.59 -17.90
N GLU A 220 14.41 2.32 -18.00
CA GLU A 220 13.66 1.81 -19.16
C GLU A 220 12.38 2.62 -19.42
N LEU A 221 11.63 2.95 -18.36
CA LEU A 221 10.41 3.77 -18.49
C LEU A 221 10.74 5.22 -18.88
N MET A 222 11.86 5.76 -18.42
CA MET A 222 12.32 7.10 -18.81
C MET A 222 12.73 7.15 -20.28
N ASP A 223 13.43 6.12 -20.77
CA ASP A 223 13.77 5.98 -22.18
C ASP A 223 12.50 5.81 -23.05
N ARG A 224 11.50 5.09 -22.54
CA ARG A 224 10.18 4.98 -23.18
C ARG A 224 9.47 6.34 -23.27
N LEU A 225 9.48 7.14 -22.20
CA LEU A 225 8.94 8.50 -22.21
C LEU A 225 9.64 9.41 -23.23
N ASP A 226 10.96 9.34 -23.30
CA ASP A 226 11.76 10.11 -24.25
C ASP A 226 11.50 9.70 -25.71
N ALA A 227 11.34 8.39 -25.95
CA ALA A 227 10.97 7.88 -27.26
C ALA A 227 9.56 8.33 -27.70
N LEU A 228 8.59 8.36 -26.78
CA LEU A 228 7.21 8.76 -27.09
C LEU A 228 7.04 10.28 -27.21
N PHE A 229 7.68 11.05 -26.33
CA PHE A 229 7.34 12.47 -26.12
C PHE A 229 8.54 13.42 -26.06
N GLY A 230 9.76 12.90 -26.01
CA GLY A 230 10.99 13.68 -26.00
C GLY A 230 11.62 13.72 -27.38
N ARG A 231 12.81 13.13 -27.51
CA ARG A 231 13.58 13.11 -28.77
C ARG A 231 12.87 12.35 -29.89
N GLY A 232 12.07 11.34 -29.56
CA GLY A 232 11.26 10.61 -30.54
C GLY A 232 9.87 11.21 -30.78
N GLY A 233 9.47 12.22 -29.99
CA GLY A 233 8.18 12.89 -30.14
C GLY A 233 8.13 13.86 -31.32
N PHE A 234 6.94 14.39 -31.60
CA PHE A 234 6.72 15.41 -32.62
C PHE A 234 5.98 16.64 -32.05
N PRO A 235 6.60 17.84 -32.02
CA PRO A 235 7.99 18.12 -32.39
C PRO A 235 9.00 17.51 -31.40
N PRO A 236 10.19 17.09 -31.86
CA PRO A 236 11.24 16.59 -30.98
C PRO A 236 11.65 17.62 -29.95
N ASN A 237 11.87 17.18 -28.71
CA ASN A 237 12.38 18.01 -27.63
C ASN A 237 13.31 17.21 -26.71
N ASN A 238 14.08 17.92 -25.88
CA ASN A 238 15.06 17.30 -24.97
C ASN A 238 14.54 17.21 -23.53
N GLN A 239 13.22 17.23 -23.32
CA GLN A 239 12.63 17.30 -21.98
C GLN A 239 13.05 16.11 -21.10
N TYR A 240 13.22 14.93 -21.67
CA TYR A 240 13.59 13.70 -20.96
C TYR A 240 15.05 13.31 -21.16
N ALA A 241 15.85 14.12 -21.87
CA ALA A 241 17.27 13.86 -22.11
C ALA A 241 18.13 14.35 -20.94
N MET A 242 17.94 13.75 -19.76
CA MET A 242 18.70 14.05 -18.55
C MET A 242 18.99 12.77 -17.74
N PRO A 243 19.94 12.80 -16.79
CA PRO A 243 20.13 11.71 -15.84
C PRO A 243 18.85 11.41 -15.04
N LEU A 244 18.59 10.13 -14.75
CA LEU A 244 17.39 9.65 -14.06
C LEU A 244 17.22 10.26 -12.66
N ASP A 245 18.30 10.38 -11.90
CA ASP A 245 18.31 11.04 -10.59
C ASP A 245 17.88 12.51 -10.69
N ILE A 246 18.36 13.22 -11.72
CA ILE A 246 17.97 14.62 -11.98
C ILE A 246 16.50 14.70 -12.38
N PHE A 247 16.02 13.79 -13.23
CA PHE A 247 14.61 13.73 -13.61
C PHE A 247 13.71 13.52 -12.40
N VAL A 248 13.99 12.50 -11.58
CA VAL A 248 13.23 12.20 -10.36
C VAL A 248 13.26 13.37 -9.39
N ALA A 249 14.41 14.02 -9.22
CA ALA A 249 14.53 15.21 -8.38
C ALA A 249 13.68 16.38 -8.92
N ASN A 250 13.70 16.65 -10.22
CA ASN A 250 12.92 17.72 -10.84
C ASN A 250 11.42 17.48 -10.74
N GLU A 251 10.96 16.26 -11.06
CA GLU A 251 9.55 15.89 -10.94
C GLU A 251 9.08 15.93 -9.48
N THR A 252 9.95 15.57 -8.53
CA THR A 252 9.63 15.67 -7.10
C THR A 252 9.53 17.12 -6.64
N ARG A 253 10.48 17.97 -7.01
CA ARG A 253 10.46 19.41 -6.67
C ARG A 253 9.26 20.13 -7.28
N GLY A 254 8.97 19.89 -8.56
CA GLY A 254 7.83 20.50 -9.25
C GLY A 254 6.48 20.14 -8.62
N GLU A 255 6.38 18.97 -7.99
CA GLU A 255 5.18 18.60 -7.22
C GLU A 255 5.08 19.38 -5.90
N TYR A 256 6.19 19.54 -5.19
CA TYR A 256 6.25 20.28 -3.93
C TYR A 256 6.06 21.78 -4.08
N ASP A 257 6.49 22.38 -5.20
CA ASP A 257 6.17 23.77 -5.53
C ASP A 257 4.64 24.00 -5.58
N ARG A 258 3.89 23.02 -6.11
CA ARG A 258 2.43 23.08 -6.22
C ARG A 258 1.72 22.66 -4.94
N GLN A 259 2.23 21.63 -4.28
CA GLN A 259 1.59 20.96 -3.14
C GLN A 259 2.60 20.71 -2.00
N PRO A 260 2.98 21.75 -1.25
CA PRO A 260 4.06 21.63 -0.27
C PRO A 260 3.73 20.71 0.90
N HIS A 261 2.45 20.62 1.25
CA HIS A 261 1.93 19.76 2.33
C HIS A 261 2.13 18.26 2.04
N LEU A 262 2.38 17.86 0.79
CA LEU A 262 2.64 16.47 0.44
C LEU A 262 4.04 16.01 0.82
N ALA A 263 4.98 16.92 1.02
CA ALA A 263 6.38 16.57 1.27
C ALA A 263 6.56 15.74 2.54
N THR A 264 5.91 16.10 3.64
CA THR A 264 6.02 15.36 4.90
C THR A 264 5.38 13.98 4.78
N SER A 265 4.23 13.86 4.08
CA SER A 265 3.59 12.58 3.80
C SER A 265 4.41 11.68 2.87
N ASP A 266 5.04 12.23 1.82
CA ASP A 266 5.86 11.50 0.86
C ASP A 266 7.13 10.96 1.53
N VAL A 267 7.79 11.80 2.34
CA VAL A 267 8.98 11.39 3.10
C VAL A 267 8.60 10.31 4.12
N ALA A 268 7.52 10.48 4.88
CA ALA A 268 7.06 9.48 5.83
C ALA A 268 6.66 8.16 5.15
N ALA A 269 6.02 8.20 3.97
CA ALA A 269 5.71 7.01 3.19
C ALA A 269 6.97 6.29 2.68
N SER A 270 7.94 7.05 2.15
CA SER A 270 9.23 6.53 1.68
C SER A 270 10.00 5.84 2.82
N LEU A 271 10.10 6.50 3.98
CA LEU A 271 10.77 5.94 5.16
C LEU A 271 10.04 4.72 5.72
N ARG A 272 8.70 4.73 5.77
CA ARG A 272 7.93 3.53 6.14
C ARG A 272 8.21 2.35 5.22
N TYR A 273 8.26 2.58 3.90
CA TYR A 273 8.64 1.54 2.94
C TYR A 273 10.09 1.08 3.17
N GLY A 274 11.01 2.02 3.40
CA GLY A 274 12.39 1.74 3.77
C GLY A 274 12.53 0.88 5.03
N PHE A 275 11.72 1.09 6.06
CA PHE A 275 11.71 0.23 7.24
C PHE A 275 11.13 -1.15 6.92
N ARG A 276 10.00 -1.24 6.22
CA ARG A 276 9.35 -2.53 5.92
C ARG A 276 10.20 -3.43 5.02
N VAL A 277 10.69 -2.88 3.93
CA VAL A 277 11.47 -3.64 2.93
C VAL A 277 12.94 -3.60 3.26
N GLY A 278 13.49 -2.42 3.57
CA GLY A 278 14.91 -2.26 3.78
C GLY A 278 15.42 -2.90 5.08
N VAL A 279 14.70 -2.71 6.18
CA VAL A 279 14.99 -3.42 7.45
C VAL A 279 14.29 -4.78 7.44
N GLY A 280 12.95 -4.81 7.38
CA GLY A 280 12.17 -6.03 7.60
C GLY A 280 12.44 -7.17 6.61
N GLN A 281 12.82 -6.88 5.36
CA GLN A 281 13.15 -7.88 4.33
C GLN A 281 14.66 -7.92 4.01
N ASN A 282 15.50 -7.27 4.82
CA ASN A 282 16.95 -7.23 4.67
C ASN A 282 17.44 -6.71 3.29
N ARG A 283 16.92 -5.55 2.89
CA ARG A 283 17.29 -4.81 1.65
C ARG A 283 17.85 -3.42 1.97
N PRO A 284 19.03 -3.33 2.62
CA PRO A 284 19.53 -2.09 3.22
C PRO A 284 19.68 -0.91 2.23
N GLU A 285 19.87 -1.19 0.95
CA GLU A 285 19.87 -0.22 -0.15
C GLU A 285 18.56 0.58 -0.24
N VAL A 286 17.42 -0.06 -0.01
CA VAL A 286 16.09 0.59 -0.06
C VAL A 286 15.95 1.60 1.08
N TYR A 287 16.41 1.24 2.29
CA TYR A 287 16.40 2.16 3.43
C TYR A 287 17.35 3.36 3.20
N LYS A 288 18.54 3.10 2.66
CA LYS A 288 19.51 4.16 2.34
C LYS A 288 18.96 5.17 1.34
N GLU A 289 18.26 4.71 0.31
CA GLU A 289 17.62 5.60 -0.66
C GLU A 289 16.48 6.40 -0.02
N ALA A 290 15.68 5.78 0.86
CA ALA A 290 14.62 6.50 1.59
C ALA A 290 15.19 7.62 2.49
N VAL A 291 16.30 7.38 3.20
CA VAL A 291 16.98 8.38 4.02
C VAL A 291 17.61 9.48 3.16
N LYS A 292 18.24 9.12 2.03
CA LYS A 292 18.78 10.08 1.07
C LYS A 292 17.67 10.99 0.54
N PHE A 293 16.55 10.42 0.14
CA PHE A 293 15.37 11.18 -0.28
C PHE A 293 14.85 12.12 0.80
N ALA A 294 14.68 11.64 2.04
CA ALA A 294 14.25 12.47 3.17
C ALA A 294 15.16 13.69 3.35
N ARG A 295 16.48 13.50 3.23
CA ARG A 295 17.48 14.57 3.30
C ARG A 295 17.35 15.54 2.13
N GLU A 296 17.24 15.06 0.90
CA GLU A 296 17.10 15.91 -0.29
C GLU A 296 15.85 16.80 -0.22
N VAL A 297 14.73 16.27 0.27
CA VAL A 297 13.51 17.05 0.50
C VAL A 297 13.72 18.09 1.60
N THR A 298 14.31 17.69 2.73
CA THR A 298 14.62 18.60 3.84
C THR A 298 15.54 19.74 3.39
N ASP A 299 16.59 19.42 2.64
CA ASP A 299 17.54 20.39 2.09
C ASP A 299 16.88 21.30 1.06
N TYR A 300 15.96 20.77 0.25
CA TYR A 300 15.17 21.58 -0.69
C TYR A 300 14.37 22.65 0.07
N TYR A 301 13.61 22.27 1.12
CA TYR A 301 12.83 23.22 1.92
C TYR A 301 13.71 24.18 2.73
N ARG A 302 14.89 23.74 3.21
CA ARG A 302 15.83 24.57 3.98
C ARG A 302 16.50 25.64 3.10
N ASN A 303 16.78 25.31 1.83
CA ASN A 303 17.52 26.18 0.92
C ASN A 303 16.64 26.97 -0.06
N HIS A 304 15.36 26.62 -0.24
CA HIS A 304 14.44 27.38 -1.10
C HIS A 304 14.03 28.71 -0.45
N LYS A 305 14.78 29.77 -0.76
CA LYS A 305 14.49 31.15 -0.32
C LYS A 305 13.30 31.82 -1.02
N PHE A 306 12.77 31.22 -2.09
CA PHE A 306 11.94 31.93 -3.08
C PHE A 306 10.48 31.54 -3.15
N ILE A 307 10.00 30.62 -2.32
CA ILE A 307 8.57 30.42 -2.30
C ILE A 307 7.97 31.42 -1.31
N ASP A 308 7.51 32.54 -1.86
CA ASP A 308 6.77 33.58 -1.13
C ASP A 308 5.44 33.00 -0.65
N TYR A 309 5.52 32.31 0.49
CA TYR A 309 4.37 31.73 1.17
C TYR A 309 3.77 32.67 2.21
N SER A 310 4.27 33.91 2.33
CA SER A 310 3.66 34.95 3.17
C SER A 310 2.20 35.21 2.78
N THR A 311 1.85 34.94 1.52
CA THR A 311 0.49 35.09 0.96
C THR A 311 -0.27 33.77 0.77
N LYS A 312 0.38 32.59 0.80
CA LYS A 312 -0.27 31.28 0.52
C LYS A 312 -0.34 30.29 1.69
N LEU A 313 0.60 30.29 2.63
CA LEU A 313 0.65 29.30 3.73
C LEU A 313 1.01 29.88 5.12
N GLY A 314 1.63 31.06 5.20
CA GLY A 314 2.08 31.67 6.46
C GLY A 314 3.45 31.13 6.93
N SER A 315 4.21 31.94 7.68
CA SER A 315 5.56 31.61 8.17
C SER A 315 5.61 30.42 9.13
N ASP A 316 4.53 30.21 9.89
CA ASP A 316 4.47 29.20 10.93
C ASP A 316 4.37 27.78 10.34
N ARG A 317 3.62 27.61 9.24
CA ARG A 317 3.52 26.32 8.55
C ARG A 317 4.85 25.81 7.97
N MET A 318 5.75 26.70 7.58
CA MET A 318 7.09 26.28 7.11
C MET A 318 7.96 25.77 8.25
N ARG A 319 7.85 26.37 9.44
CA ARG A 319 8.51 25.84 10.64
C ARG A 319 7.93 24.48 11.02
N ASP A 320 6.62 24.32 10.88
CA ASP A 320 5.95 23.03 11.11
C ASP A 320 6.44 21.96 10.12
N ILE A 321 6.46 22.25 8.82
CA ILE A 321 6.95 21.32 7.79
C ILE A 321 8.43 20.95 8.04
N LEU A 322 9.29 21.94 8.29
CA LEU A 322 10.71 21.67 8.56
C LEU A 322 10.90 20.87 9.84
N GLY A 323 10.11 21.15 10.88
CA GLY A 323 10.10 20.36 12.11
C GLY A 323 9.69 18.90 11.86
N GLU A 324 8.60 18.68 11.10
CA GLU A 324 8.17 17.32 10.73
C GLU A 324 9.22 16.59 9.88
N LEU A 325 9.89 17.28 8.96
CA LEU A 325 10.95 16.70 8.13
C LEU A 325 12.19 16.31 8.94
N ASP A 326 12.62 17.15 9.88
CA ASP A 326 13.78 16.89 10.74
C ASP A 326 13.56 15.64 11.63
N PHE A 327 12.33 15.36 12.04
CA PHE A 327 11.95 14.17 12.82
C PHE A 327 11.28 13.05 11.99
N SER A 328 11.39 13.11 10.66
CA SER A 328 10.63 12.24 9.76
C SER A 328 10.88 10.74 9.96
N ALA A 329 12.11 10.33 10.26
CA ALA A 329 12.44 8.92 10.56
C ALA A 329 11.74 8.41 11.83
N GLU A 330 11.71 9.22 12.89
CA GLU A 330 11.03 8.88 14.14
C GLU A 330 9.52 8.82 13.94
N ILE A 331 8.95 9.79 13.24
CA ILE A 331 7.51 9.84 12.94
C ILE A 331 7.11 8.62 12.10
N ALA A 332 7.85 8.31 11.05
CA ALA A 332 7.60 7.16 10.18
C ALA A 332 7.69 5.83 10.95
N PHE A 333 8.69 5.68 11.82
CA PHE A 333 8.86 4.50 12.64
C PHE A 333 7.73 4.34 13.68
N LEU A 334 7.34 5.43 14.36
CA LEU A 334 6.20 5.43 15.27
C LEU A 334 4.91 5.03 14.57
N GLN A 335 4.63 5.62 13.41
CA GLN A 335 3.46 5.30 12.60
C GLN A 335 3.46 3.81 12.21
N LEU A 336 4.58 3.28 11.75
CA LEU A 336 4.72 1.87 11.37
C LEU A 336 4.49 0.94 12.56
N MET A 337 5.10 1.22 13.70
CA MET A 337 5.04 0.34 14.86
C MET A 337 3.65 0.33 15.52
N MET A 338 2.91 1.43 15.45
CA MET A 338 1.56 1.53 15.99
C MET A 338 0.46 1.09 15.01
N ASP A 339 0.78 0.89 13.73
CA ASP A 339 -0.21 0.55 12.70
C ASP A 339 -0.73 -0.89 12.88
N PRO A 340 -2.03 -1.08 13.19
CA PRO A 340 -2.60 -2.42 13.35
C PRO A 340 -2.79 -3.16 12.02
N THR A 341 -2.61 -2.48 10.88
CA THR A 341 -2.67 -3.09 9.54
C THR A 341 -1.37 -3.77 9.15
N ILE A 342 -0.28 -3.51 9.88
CA ILE A 342 1.00 -4.16 9.68
C ILE A 342 1.07 -5.39 10.61
N PRO A 343 1.33 -6.60 10.06
CA PRO A 343 1.42 -7.81 10.84
C PRO A 343 2.34 -7.66 12.05
N MET A 344 1.95 -8.23 13.19
CA MET A 344 2.71 -8.11 14.42
C MET A 344 4.13 -8.67 14.26
N GLU A 345 4.25 -9.76 13.50
CA GLU A 345 5.49 -10.47 13.16
C GLU A 345 6.44 -9.58 12.34
N GLU A 346 5.90 -8.85 11.38
CA GLU A 346 6.67 -7.89 10.57
C GLU A 346 7.24 -6.79 11.47
N ARG A 347 6.44 -6.24 12.39
CA ARG A 347 6.87 -5.21 13.34
C ARG A 347 7.94 -5.72 14.31
N MET A 348 7.79 -6.93 14.84
CA MET A 348 8.79 -7.57 15.70
C MET A 348 10.12 -7.77 14.96
N THR A 349 10.06 -8.19 13.69
CA THR A 349 11.25 -8.37 12.84
C THR A 349 11.98 -7.05 12.60
N ILE A 350 11.23 -6.00 12.24
CA ILE A 350 11.78 -4.65 12.05
C ILE A 350 12.42 -4.15 13.35
N TRP A 351 11.74 -4.31 14.49
CA TRP A 351 12.26 -3.90 15.80
C TRP A 351 13.59 -4.57 16.16
N ALA A 352 13.75 -5.84 15.83
CA ALA A 352 14.97 -6.59 16.12
C ALA A 352 16.18 -6.11 15.29
N GLN A 353 15.93 -5.63 14.07
CA GLN A 353 16.98 -5.36 13.07
C GLN A 353 17.28 -3.88 12.84
N VAL A 354 16.37 -2.98 13.23
CA VAL A 354 16.45 -1.55 12.86
C VAL A 354 17.74 -0.87 13.33
N ASP A 355 18.34 -1.30 14.44
CA ASP A 355 19.57 -0.70 14.97
C ASP A 355 20.78 -0.82 14.04
N GLU A 356 20.80 -1.78 13.11
CA GLU A 356 21.88 -1.91 12.13
C GLU A 356 21.89 -0.75 11.14
N LEU A 357 20.73 -0.20 10.83
CA LEU A 357 20.57 0.88 9.85
C LEU A 357 20.28 2.24 10.51
N GLU A 358 19.61 2.25 11.66
CA GLU A 358 19.21 3.46 12.39
C GLU A 358 19.36 3.26 13.92
N PRO A 359 20.58 3.35 14.47
CA PRO A 359 20.89 2.95 15.85
C PRO A 359 20.15 3.72 16.96
N GLN A 360 19.58 4.89 16.64
CA GLN A 360 18.96 5.78 17.64
C GLN A 360 17.44 5.70 17.65
N VAL A 361 16.80 5.11 16.64
CA VAL A 361 15.34 5.21 16.50
C VAL A 361 14.60 4.50 17.63
N ARG A 362 15.09 3.33 18.08
CA ARG A 362 14.47 2.61 19.20
C ARG A 362 14.57 3.40 20.51
N LEU A 363 15.72 4.01 20.79
CA LEU A 363 15.93 4.83 21.99
C LEU A 363 14.96 6.03 22.03
N ARG A 364 14.74 6.69 20.90
CA ARG A 364 13.88 7.88 20.80
C ARG A 364 12.38 7.55 20.84
N THR A 365 12.00 6.33 20.47
CA THR A 365 10.59 5.96 20.28
C THR A 365 10.04 4.98 21.31
N TYR A 366 10.89 4.24 22.05
CA TYR A 366 10.47 3.18 22.98
C TYR A 366 9.40 3.64 23.98
N ASP A 367 9.67 4.72 24.72
CA ASP A 367 8.76 5.23 25.77
C ASP A 367 7.38 5.65 25.20
N ARG A 368 7.32 6.02 23.91
CA ARG A 368 6.06 6.36 23.23
C ARG A 368 5.31 5.12 22.73
N LEU A 369 6.03 4.06 22.41
CA LEU A 369 5.49 2.83 21.82
C LEU A 369 5.06 1.81 22.88
N GLU A 370 5.73 1.75 24.03
CA GLU A 370 5.61 0.66 24.99
C GLU A 370 4.15 0.38 25.39
N ALA A 371 3.42 1.42 25.79
CA ALA A 371 2.04 1.28 26.26
C ALA A 371 1.11 0.75 25.17
N GLU A 372 1.25 1.26 23.95
CA GLU A 372 0.39 0.89 22.82
C GLU A 372 0.74 -0.49 22.27
N LEU A 373 2.02 -0.81 22.11
CA LEU A 373 2.47 -2.14 21.70
C LEU A 373 2.04 -3.21 22.70
N LYS A 374 2.15 -2.93 24.00
CA LYS A 374 1.66 -3.84 25.06
C LYS A 374 0.15 -4.05 24.98
N ARG A 375 -0.62 -2.99 24.73
CA ARG A 375 -2.08 -3.07 24.53
C ARG A 375 -2.42 -3.90 23.31
N GLN A 376 -1.77 -3.66 22.18
CA GLN A 376 -2.01 -4.38 20.92
C GLN A 376 -1.62 -5.85 21.03
N LEU A 377 -0.46 -6.15 21.61
CA LEU A 377 -0.01 -7.53 21.85
C LEU A 377 -0.97 -8.27 22.78
N GLY A 378 -1.51 -7.62 23.82
CA GLY A 378 -2.48 -8.22 24.73
C GLY A 378 -3.83 -8.56 24.09
N ILE A 379 -4.21 -7.87 23.01
CA ILE A 379 -5.41 -8.18 22.21
C ILE A 379 -5.08 -9.23 21.14
N HIS A 380 -3.86 -9.19 20.60
CA HIS A 380 -3.41 -10.08 19.54
C HIS A 380 -3.30 -11.54 20.03
N PRO A 381 -3.66 -12.54 19.21
CA PRO A 381 -3.56 -13.93 19.62
C PRO A 381 -2.14 -14.37 20.04
N LEU A 382 -1.09 -13.77 19.43
CA LEU A 382 0.31 -14.02 19.82
C LEU A 382 0.63 -13.62 21.26
N GLY A 383 -0.11 -12.68 21.87
CA GLY A 383 0.11 -12.28 23.26
C GLY A 383 -0.14 -13.40 24.29
N ARG A 384 -0.71 -14.54 23.84
CA ARG A 384 -0.83 -15.76 24.67
C ARG A 384 0.49 -16.53 24.78
N SER A 385 1.37 -16.36 23.80
CA SER A 385 2.61 -17.14 23.67
C SER A 385 3.87 -16.30 23.81
N ILE A 386 3.79 -14.99 23.51
CA ILE A 386 4.93 -14.08 23.48
C ILE A 386 4.67 -12.91 24.43
N THR A 387 5.65 -12.58 25.27
CA THR A 387 5.62 -11.41 26.15
C THR A 387 6.14 -10.15 25.45
N MET A 388 5.79 -8.97 25.97
CA MET A 388 6.29 -7.68 25.45
C MET A 388 7.82 -7.62 25.42
N ALA A 389 8.49 -8.15 26.44
CA ALA A 389 9.95 -8.15 26.53
C ALA A 389 10.62 -9.07 25.50
N GLU A 390 9.95 -10.15 25.10
CA GLU A 390 10.42 -11.06 24.06
C GLU A 390 10.17 -10.49 22.65
N GLY A 391 9.01 -9.88 22.43
CA GLY A 391 8.64 -9.34 21.12
C GLY A 391 9.28 -7.99 20.80
N PHE A 392 9.38 -7.12 21.79
CA PHE A 392 9.90 -5.74 21.67
C PHE A 392 10.84 -5.44 22.85
N PRO A 393 12.03 -6.06 22.88
CA PRO A 393 13.00 -5.86 23.96
C PRO A 393 13.41 -4.39 24.09
N GLU A 394 13.68 -3.97 25.33
CA GLU A 394 14.20 -2.63 25.62
C GLU A 394 15.51 -2.38 24.86
N PRO A 395 15.66 -1.21 24.22
CA PRO A 395 16.89 -0.90 23.50
C PRO A 395 18.07 -0.71 24.46
N PRO A 396 19.27 -1.20 24.11
CA PRO A 396 20.46 -1.00 24.92
C PRO A 396 20.76 0.48 25.15
N GLY A 397 20.96 0.89 26.41
CA GLY A 397 21.31 2.28 26.76
C GLY A 397 20.12 3.22 26.98
N LEU A 398 18.89 2.71 27.04
CA LEU A 398 17.67 3.52 27.27
C LEU A 398 17.74 4.40 28.52
N ASP A 399 18.25 3.88 29.64
CA ASP A 399 18.34 4.66 30.88
C ASP A 399 19.32 5.83 30.79
N ALA A 400 20.46 5.63 30.11
CA ALA A 400 21.41 6.70 29.85
C ALA A 400 20.78 7.78 28.94
N PHE A 401 20.03 7.35 27.92
CA PHE A 401 19.29 8.24 27.02
C PHE A 401 18.21 9.04 27.78
N ARG A 402 17.42 8.41 28.65
CA ARG A 402 16.43 9.07 29.51
C ARG A 402 17.07 10.16 30.39
N GLN A 403 18.23 9.86 30.98
CA GLN A 403 18.98 10.82 31.79
C GLN A 403 19.55 11.98 30.97
N GLN A 404 19.96 11.75 29.72
CA GLN A 404 20.39 12.81 28.82
C GLN A 404 19.22 13.72 28.43
N MET A 405 18.10 13.16 27.97
CA MET A 405 16.90 13.92 27.59
C MET A 405 16.29 14.69 28.76
N ALA A 406 16.40 14.18 29.99
CA ALA A 406 15.98 14.89 31.19
C ALA A 406 16.87 16.12 31.47
N ARG A 407 18.18 16.01 31.22
CA ARG A 407 19.12 17.13 31.35
C ARG A 407 18.88 18.19 30.29
N GLU A 408 18.70 17.79 29.03
CA GLU A 408 18.41 18.72 27.92
C GLU A 408 17.10 19.48 28.15
N ARG A 409 16.01 18.79 28.53
CA ARG A 409 14.74 19.44 28.89
C ARG A 409 14.86 20.37 30.09
N ALA A 410 15.70 20.04 31.07
CA ALA A 410 15.95 20.91 32.22
C ALA A 410 16.72 22.18 31.83
N LEU A 411 17.65 22.07 30.87
CA LEU A 411 18.37 23.22 30.31
C LEU A 411 17.44 24.11 29.48
N GLU A 412 16.65 23.53 28.56
CA GLU A 412 15.66 24.29 27.78
C GLU A 412 14.62 24.97 28.67
N ALA A 413 14.16 24.32 29.73
CA ALA A 413 13.24 24.93 30.69
C ALA A 413 13.88 26.09 31.47
N GLN A 414 15.18 26.01 31.77
CA GLN A 414 15.93 27.11 32.38
C GLN A 414 16.12 28.27 31.40
N GLU A 415 16.49 27.99 30.15
CA GLU A 415 16.63 29.00 29.09
C GLU A 415 15.29 29.69 28.78
N ALA A 416 14.19 28.93 28.72
CA ALA A 416 12.85 29.47 28.53
C ALA A 416 12.36 30.29 29.73
N GLN A 417 12.80 29.98 30.96
CA GLN A 417 12.53 30.80 32.14
C GLN A 417 13.36 32.10 32.13
N GLN A 418 14.62 32.05 31.67
CA GLN A 418 15.47 33.23 31.52
C GLN A 418 15.07 34.15 30.36
N ALA A 419 14.45 33.58 29.32
CA ALA A 419 13.94 34.32 28.15
C ALA A 419 12.55 34.94 28.37
N ARG A 420 11.87 34.69 29.51
CA ARG A 420 10.65 35.41 29.86
C ARG A 420 11.03 36.85 30.24
N PRO A 421 10.54 37.88 29.53
CA PRO A 421 10.85 39.25 29.90
C PRO A 421 10.32 39.54 31.31
N GLU A 422 11.23 39.86 32.23
CA GLU A 422 10.93 40.51 33.51
C GLU A 422 10.42 41.93 33.25
N ASP A 423 9.18 42.09 32.75
CA ASP A 423 8.45 43.37 32.79
C ASP A 423 6.97 43.19 32.41
N VAL A 424 6.26 42.34 33.15
CA VAL A 424 4.80 42.48 33.30
C VAL A 424 4.46 42.46 34.79
N GLU A 425 5.04 43.38 35.55
CA GLU A 425 4.43 43.92 36.76
C GLU A 425 5.21 45.15 37.25
N ARG A 426 4.86 46.32 36.71
CA ARG A 426 4.74 47.63 37.40
C ARG A 426 4.50 48.77 36.40
N ARG A 427 3.23 48.99 36.02
CA ARG A 427 2.53 50.28 36.08
C ARG A 427 1.10 50.18 35.59
#